data_AF-R7PEG0-F1
#
_entry.id   AF-R7PEG0-F1
#
_cell.length_a   1.000
_cell.length_b   1.000
_cell.length_c   1.000
_cell.angle_alpha   90.00
_cell.angle_beta   90.00
_cell.angle_gamma   90.00
#
_symmetry.space_group_name_H-M   'P 1'
#
loop_
_entity.id
_entity.type
_entity.pdbx_description
1 polymer ?
#
loop_
_entity_poly.entity_id
_entity_poly.type
_entity_poly.pdbx_seq_one_letter_code
_entity_poly.pdbx_strand_id
1 'polypeptide(L)'
;METNKKNVVHASADCFGGTRVLVVKLDKTYQCAPDAPEVYKRPDMYEKVRKYWRVSAKRVERAMYVLGVFKGVVVAVYKPKRWYPVEDAKLFSGVRYAFEGDPVNDSAFLGWDISPLVKGQSPVRYFNC
;
A
#
# COMPACT_ATOMS: atom_id res chain seq x y z
N MET A 1 -5.03 6.12 -27.18
CA MET A 1 -4.77 5.10 -26.14
C MET A 1 -5.88 5.22 -25.11
N GLU A 2 -6.92 4.41 -25.25
CA GLU A 2 -8.10 4.42 -24.38
C GLU A 2 -7.71 4.12 -22.93
N THR A 3 -7.92 5.11 -22.05
CA THR A 3 -8.00 4.87 -20.61
C THR A 3 -9.18 3.93 -20.37
N ASN A 4 -8.87 2.67 -20.14
CA ASN A 4 -9.81 1.64 -19.75
C ASN A 4 -10.45 2.08 -18.43
N LYS A 5 -11.65 2.68 -18.49
CA LYS A 5 -12.49 3.00 -17.33
C LYS A 5 -12.98 1.70 -16.71
N LYS A 6 -12.09 0.97 -16.02
CA LYS A 6 -12.46 -0.23 -15.27
C LYS A 6 -12.66 0.16 -13.81
N ASN A 7 -13.92 0.08 -13.40
CA ASN A 7 -14.42 0.06 -12.03
C ASN A 7 -13.93 1.20 -11.13
N VAL A 8 -14.55 2.38 -11.30
CA VAL A 8 -14.53 3.42 -10.26
C VAL A 8 -15.33 2.89 -9.07
N VAL A 9 -14.70 2.79 -7.90
CA VAL A 9 -15.39 2.36 -6.69
C VAL A 9 -16.26 3.52 -6.22
N HIS A 10 -17.59 3.38 -6.32
CA HIS A 10 -18.50 4.34 -5.73
C HIS A 10 -18.35 4.27 -4.20
N ALA A 11 -17.96 5.40 -3.60
CA ALA A 11 -17.74 5.55 -2.17
C ALA A 11 -19.05 5.39 -1.39
N SER A 12 -19.45 4.15 -1.15
CA SER A 12 -20.49 3.74 -0.22
C SER A 12 -19.85 2.99 0.96
N ALA A 13 -20.55 2.90 2.09
CA ALA A 13 -20.06 2.48 3.41
C ALA A 13 -19.38 1.09 3.46
N ASP A 14 -19.46 0.29 2.41
CA ASP A 14 -18.86 -1.04 2.26
C ASP A 14 -17.74 -1.07 1.22
N CYS A 15 -16.84 -0.08 1.25
CA CYS A 15 -15.79 0.16 0.26
C CYS A 15 -14.96 -1.05 -0.18
N PHE A 16 -14.78 -2.04 0.71
CA PHE A 16 -14.09 -3.30 0.43
C PHE A 16 -14.89 -4.53 0.89
N GLY A 17 -16.21 -4.42 1.00
CA GLY A 17 -17.11 -5.53 1.32
C GLY A 17 -16.83 -6.20 2.67
N GLY A 18 -16.51 -5.43 3.73
CA GLY A 18 -16.18 -5.98 5.04
C GLY A 18 -14.68 -6.29 5.23
N THR A 19 -13.86 -6.06 4.20
CA THR A 19 -12.45 -6.42 4.18
C THR A 19 -11.59 -5.31 4.76
N ARG A 20 -10.84 -5.65 5.81
CA ARG A 20 -9.86 -4.75 6.41
C ARG A 20 -8.64 -4.64 5.51
N VAL A 21 -8.43 -3.49 4.88
CA VAL A 21 -7.29 -3.26 3.98
C VAL A 21 -6.42 -2.11 4.44
N LEU A 22 -5.10 -2.28 4.24
CA LEU A 22 -4.14 -1.21 4.34
C LEU A 22 -3.83 -0.70 2.93
N VAL A 23 -4.12 0.57 2.67
CA VAL A 23 -3.76 1.22 1.41
C VAL A 23 -2.45 1.97 1.57
N VAL A 24 -1.55 1.76 0.63
CA VAL A 24 -0.22 2.36 0.56
C VAL A 24 -0.09 3.11 -0.76
N LYS A 25 0.07 4.43 -0.67
CA LYS A 25 0.32 5.31 -1.81
C LYS A 25 1.78 5.30 -2.18
N LEU A 26 2.03 5.00 -3.44
CA LEU A 26 3.35 4.89 -4.04
C LEU A 26 3.75 6.15 -4.81
N ASP A 27 2.92 7.19 -4.86
CA ASP A 27 3.14 8.38 -5.71
C ASP A 27 4.55 8.99 -5.59
N LYS A 28 5.17 8.90 -4.39
CA LYS A 28 6.53 9.38 -4.12
C LYS A 28 7.63 8.32 -4.25
N THR A 29 7.29 7.03 -4.22
CA THR A 29 8.25 5.91 -4.18
C THR A 29 8.18 5.01 -5.42
N TYR A 30 7.23 5.27 -6.32
CA TYR A 30 6.99 4.46 -7.51
C TYR A 30 8.16 4.51 -8.48
N GLN A 31 8.69 5.71 -8.70
CA GLN A 31 9.93 5.96 -9.43
C GLN A 31 11.06 6.01 -8.40
N CYS A 32 11.86 4.95 -8.31
CA CYS A 32 13.11 5.02 -7.56
C CYS A 32 14.08 5.91 -8.33
N ALA A 33 14.64 6.91 -7.66
CA ALA A 33 15.72 7.70 -8.23
C ALA A 33 16.94 6.76 -8.44
N PRO A 34 17.55 6.73 -9.64
CA PRO A 34 18.62 5.78 -9.97
C PRO A 34 19.87 5.94 -9.07
N ASP A 35 20.07 7.14 -8.53
CA ASP A 35 21.14 7.57 -7.64
C ASP A 35 20.80 7.45 -6.14
N ALA A 36 19.60 6.98 -5.78
CA ALA A 36 19.24 6.80 -4.38
C ALA A 36 20.21 5.80 -3.70
N PRO A 37 20.65 6.06 -2.46
CA PRO A 37 21.45 5.10 -1.70
C PRO A 37 20.75 3.73 -1.67
N GLU A 38 21.51 2.64 -1.71
CA GLU A 38 20.99 1.28 -1.90
C GLU A 38 19.90 0.90 -0.89
N VAL A 39 20.02 1.40 0.33
CA VAL A 39 19.05 1.24 1.40
C VAL A 39 17.67 1.87 1.11
N TYR A 40 17.59 2.83 0.19
CA TYR A 40 16.36 3.43 -0.32
C TYR A 40 15.92 2.85 -1.67
N LYS A 41 16.73 2.00 -2.31
CA LYS A 41 16.33 1.31 -3.54
C LYS A 41 15.25 0.29 -3.20
N ARG A 42 14.12 0.43 -3.88
CA ARG A 42 13.01 -0.52 -3.84
C ARG A 42 12.92 -1.17 -5.21
N PRO A 43 13.63 -2.30 -5.42
CA PRO A 43 13.90 -2.84 -6.76
C PRO A 43 12.64 -3.27 -7.49
N ASP A 44 11.60 -3.69 -6.74
CA ASP A 44 10.35 -4.18 -7.29
C ASP A 44 9.13 -3.61 -6.57
N MET A 45 7.94 -4.00 -7.04
CA MET A 45 6.66 -3.56 -6.48
C MET A 45 6.43 -4.06 -5.05
N TYR A 46 6.95 -5.24 -4.71
CA TYR A 46 6.78 -5.82 -3.39
C TYR A 46 7.59 -5.02 -2.35
N GLU A 47 8.84 -4.73 -2.65
CA GLU A 47 9.69 -3.86 -1.83
C GLU A 47 9.10 -2.44 -1.69
N LYS A 48 8.50 -1.91 -2.77
CA LYS A 48 7.76 -0.64 -2.75
C LYS A 48 6.58 -0.65 -1.80
N VAL A 49 5.79 -1.72 -1.76
CA VAL A 49 4.59 -1.81 -0.92
C VAL A 49 4.88 -2.29 0.50
N ARG A 50 5.92 -3.09 0.74
CA ARG A 50 6.07 -3.76 2.04
C ARG A 50 6.82 -2.97 3.11
N LYS A 51 7.65 -1.98 2.74
CA LYS A 51 8.61 -1.37 3.68
C LYS A 51 8.29 0.04 4.17
N TYR A 52 8.55 0.18 5.48
CA TYR A 52 8.77 1.37 6.31
C TYR A 52 7.56 2.28 6.52
N TRP A 53 6.42 1.68 6.81
CA TRP A 53 5.21 2.43 7.08
C TRP A 53 5.15 2.90 8.53
N ARG A 54 4.71 4.14 8.74
CA ARG A 54 4.35 4.63 10.08
C ARG A 54 2.91 4.23 10.36
N VAL A 55 2.76 3.11 11.05
CA VAL A 55 1.48 2.44 11.25
C VAL A 55 1.37 1.93 12.68
N SER A 56 0.14 1.60 13.09
CA SER A 56 -0.14 1.00 14.39
C SER A 56 -0.10 -0.52 14.25
N ALA A 57 0.73 -1.19 15.05
CA ALA A 57 0.86 -2.66 15.10
C ALA A 57 -0.52 -3.34 15.15
N LYS A 58 -1.34 -2.96 16.14
CA LYS A 58 -2.68 -3.49 16.38
C LYS A 58 -3.62 -3.37 15.17
N ARG A 59 -3.44 -2.33 14.33
CA ARG A 59 -4.27 -2.13 13.14
C ARG A 59 -3.77 -2.94 11.96
N VAL A 60 -2.45 -3.00 11.75
CA VAL A 60 -1.88 -3.73 10.61
C VAL A 60 -1.98 -5.23 10.76
N GLU A 61 -1.90 -5.76 11.98
CA GLU A 61 -2.14 -7.18 12.28
C GLU A 61 -3.55 -7.65 11.89
N ARG A 62 -4.51 -6.72 11.81
CA ARG A 62 -5.89 -7.01 11.41
C ARG A 62 -6.14 -6.81 9.92
N ALA A 63 -5.17 -6.30 9.17
CA ALA A 63 -5.30 -6.07 7.74
C ALA A 63 -5.22 -7.41 7.00
N MET A 64 -6.26 -7.70 6.21
CA MET A 64 -6.33 -8.90 5.37
C MET A 64 -5.55 -8.74 4.07
N TYR A 65 -5.48 -7.51 3.55
CA TYR A 65 -4.70 -7.18 2.35
C TYR A 65 -3.98 -5.85 2.50
N VAL A 66 -2.87 -5.72 1.77
CA VAL A 66 -2.16 -4.46 1.54
C VAL A 66 -2.27 -4.10 0.06
N LEU A 67 -2.81 -2.92 -0.24
CA LEU A 67 -3.01 -2.41 -1.59
C LEU A 67 -1.94 -1.36 -1.90
N GLY A 68 -1.11 -1.63 -2.91
CA GLY A 68 -0.21 -0.65 -3.50
C GLY A 68 -0.96 0.20 -4.52
N VAL A 69 -0.95 1.52 -4.33
CA VAL A 69 -1.75 2.46 -5.12
C VAL A 69 -0.84 3.50 -5.74
N PHE A 70 -0.96 3.69 -7.06
CA PHE A 70 -0.23 4.71 -7.80
C PHE A 70 -1.21 5.59 -8.55
N LYS A 71 -1.13 6.91 -8.33
CA LYS A 71 -2.04 7.90 -8.91
C LYS A 71 -3.53 7.55 -8.72
N GLY A 72 -3.86 6.98 -7.57
CA GLY A 72 -5.22 6.58 -7.22
C GLY A 72 -5.67 5.21 -7.72
N VAL A 73 -4.88 4.52 -8.55
CA VAL A 73 -5.19 3.19 -9.08
C VAL A 73 -4.47 2.10 -8.29
N VAL A 74 -5.16 1.03 -7.94
CA VAL A 74 -4.55 -0.16 -7.30
C VAL A 74 -3.70 -0.90 -8.33
N VAL A 75 -2.40 -0.97 -8.10
CA VAL A 75 -1.41 -1.61 -9.01
C VAL A 75 -0.82 -2.90 -8.46
N ALA A 76 -0.99 -3.16 -7.15
CA ALA A 76 -0.54 -4.40 -6.52
C ALA A 76 -1.36 -4.72 -5.29
N VAL A 77 -1.54 -6.02 -5.02
CA VAL A 77 -2.26 -6.54 -3.85
C VAL A 77 -1.44 -7.62 -3.20
N TYR A 78 -1.30 -7.57 -1.88
CA TYR A 78 -0.58 -8.56 -1.10
C TYR A 78 -1.42 -9.03 0.07
N LYS A 79 -1.30 -10.32 0.41
CA LYS A 79 -1.83 -10.90 1.64
C LYS A 79 -0.71 -10.97 2.69
N PRO A 80 -0.70 -10.09 3.71
CA PRO A 80 0.34 -10.10 4.72
C PRO A 80 0.23 -11.38 5.56
N LYS A 81 1.36 -12.06 5.78
CA LYS A 81 1.52 -13.21 6.67
C LYS A 81 2.03 -12.79 8.03
N ARG A 82 2.96 -11.84 8.04
CA ARG A 82 3.61 -11.35 9.26
C ARG A 82 3.94 -9.88 9.14
N TRP A 83 3.71 -9.15 10.23
CA TRP A 83 4.18 -7.78 10.42
C TRP A 83 5.33 -7.79 11.42
N TYR A 84 6.30 -6.90 11.22
CA TYR A 84 7.41 -6.75 12.13
C TYR A 84 7.89 -5.30 12.20
N PRO A 85 8.34 -4.85 13.38
CA PRO A 85 8.93 -3.54 13.53
C PRO A 85 10.30 -3.49 12.84
N VAL A 86 10.62 -2.32 12.30
CA VAL A 86 11.93 -1.98 11.75
C VAL A 86 12.36 -0.69 12.41
N GLU A 87 13.56 -0.73 12.99
CA GLU A 87 14.24 0.42 13.56
C GLU A 87 15.56 0.59 12.83
N ASP A 88 15.69 1.70 12.09
CA ASP A 88 16.94 2.08 11.43
C ASP A 88 17.12 3.59 11.54
N ALA A 89 17.90 4.00 12.54
CA ALA A 89 18.15 5.40 12.84
C ALA A 89 18.88 6.14 11.71
N LYS A 90 19.53 5.43 10.78
CA LYS A 90 20.18 6.05 9.61
C LYS A 90 19.15 6.45 8.54
N LEU A 91 17.99 5.80 8.52
CA LEU A 91 16.97 5.99 7.49
C LEU A 91 15.79 6.84 7.96
N PHE A 92 15.36 6.64 9.19
CA PHE A 92 14.17 7.28 9.75
C PHE A 92 14.20 7.29 11.28
N SER A 93 13.50 8.25 11.86
CA SER A 93 13.27 8.29 13.29
C SER A 93 12.08 7.42 13.71
N GLY A 94 12.28 6.68 14.81
CA GLY A 94 11.28 5.84 15.47
C GLY A 94 10.96 4.55 14.72
N VAL A 95 10.00 3.80 15.27
CA VAL A 95 9.59 2.49 14.75
C VAL A 95 8.75 2.65 13.50
N ARG A 96 9.13 1.93 12.44
CA ARG A 96 8.29 1.69 11.25
C ARG A 96 7.93 0.22 11.20
N TYR A 97 6.92 -0.13 10.42
CA TYR A 97 6.57 -1.53 10.21
C TYR A 97 6.81 -1.93 8.75
N ALA A 98 7.20 -3.18 8.60
CA ALA A 98 7.22 -3.88 7.34
C ALA A 98 6.38 -5.16 7.46
N PHE A 99 6.02 -5.73 6.30
CA PHE A 99 5.39 -7.04 6.26
C PHE A 99 6.13 -8.01 5.34
N GLU A 100 5.89 -9.29 5.60
CA GLU A 100 6.12 -10.40 4.69
C GLU A 100 4.77 -10.97 4.27
N GLY A 101 4.60 -11.24 2.98
CA GLY A 101 3.32 -11.70 2.45
C GLY A 101 3.43 -12.11 0.99
N ASP A 102 2.35 -12.70 0.48
CA ASP A 102 2.30 -13.19 -0.90
C ASP A 102 1.54 -12.21 -1.80
N PRO A 103 1.96 -12.07 -3.07
CA PRO A 103 1.17 -11.33 -4.05
C PRO A 103 -0.15 -12.06 -4.37
N VAL A 104 -1.21 -11.29 -4.60
CA VAL A 104 -2.52 -11.78 -5.03
C VAL A 104 -2.80 -11.24 -6.43
N ASN A 105 -2.26 -11.93 -7.43
CA ASN A 105 -2.21 -11.46 -8.83
C ASN A 105 -3.57 -11.46 -9.54
N ASP A 106 -4.55 -12.21 -9.03
CA ASP A 106 -5.92 -12.35 -9.51
C ASP A 106 -6.93 -11.59 -8.63
N SER A 107 -6.44 -10.67 -7.78
CA SER A 107 -7.31 -9.90 -6.89
C SER A 107 -8.30 -9.03 -7.66
N ALA A 108 -9.57 -9.09 -7.25
CA ALA A 108 -10.63 -8.22 -7.76
C ALA A 108 -10.33 -6.72 -7.55
N PHE A 109 -9.46 -6.36 -6.60
CA PHE A 109 -9.09 -4.96 -6.32
C PHE A 109 -8.13 -4.37 -7.36
N LEU A 110 -7.42 -5.21 -8.13
CA LEU A 110 -6.45 -4.72 -9.10
C LEU A 110 -7.13 -3.87 -10.18
N GLY A 111 -6.55 -2.70 -10.46
CA GLY A 111 -7.07 -1.75 -11.43
C GLY A 111 -8.20 -0.84 -10.92
N TRP A 112 -8.68 -1.01 -9.69
CA TRP A 112 -9.70 -0.11 -9.13
C TRP A 112 -9.16 1.31 -9.00
N ASP A 113 -9.96 2.28 -9.45
CA ASP A 113 -9.74 3.69 -9.15
C ASP A 113 -10.35 4.00 -7.78
N ILE A 114 -9.48 4.24 -6.81
CA ILE A 114 -9.81 4.63 -5.44
C ILE A 114 -9.32 6.05 -5.12
N SER A 115 -8.98 6.85 -6.12
CA SER A 115 -8.60 8.26 -5.95
C SER A 115 -9.58 9.07 -5.08
N PRO A 116 -10.91 8.84 -5.11
CA PRO A 116 -11.82 9.56 -4.23
C PRO A 116 -11.62 9.22 -2.75
N LEU A 117 -11.14 8.00 -2.45
CA LEU A 117 -10.96 7.46 -1.09
C LEU A 117 -9.59 7.82 -0.48
N VAL A 118 -8.57 8.08 -1.32
CA VAL A 118 -7.17 8.21 -0.88
C VAL A 118 -6.63 9.66 -0.81
N LYS A 119 -7.52 10.63 -0.60
CA LYS A 119 -7.19 12.07 -0.50
C LYS A 119 -6.17 12.38 0.61
N GLY A 120 -5.56 13.57 0.64
CA GLY A 120 -4.69 14.03 1.74
C GLY A 120 -3.25 13.48 1.72
N GLN A 121 -2.41 13.97 2.65
CA GLN A 121 -0.94 13.82 2.55
C GLN A 121 -0.37 12.50 3.07
N SER A 122 -1.08 11.78 3.97
CA SER A 122 -0.56 10.52 4.52
C SER A 122 -0.39 9.48 3.41
N PRO A 123 0.80 8.86 3.27
CA PRO A 123 1.02 7.81 2.27
C PRO A 123 0.30 6.52 2.64
N VAL A 124 -0.17 6.36 3.88
CA VAL A 124 -0.83 5.14 4.35
C VAL A 124 -2.22 5.46 4.88
N ARG A 125 -3.20 4.61 4.52
CA ARG A 125 -4.59 4.70 4.96
C ARG A 125 -5.12 3.33 5.33
N TYR A 126 -5.96 3.29 6.35
CA TYR A 126 -6.68 2.08 6.74
C TYR A 126 -8.12 2.19 6.30
N PHE A 127 -8.65 1.11 5.76
CA PHE A 127 -10.06 0.95 5.53
C PHE A 127 -10.53 -0.25 6.34
N ASN A 128 -11.43 0.03 7.28
CA ASN A 128 -12.11 -0.94 8.13
C ASN A 128 -13.61 -0.83 7.82
N CYS A 129 -13.93 -0.97 6.54
CA CYS A 129 -15.24 -1.31 6.02
C CYS A 129 -15.13 -2.82 5.79
#